data_AF-A0A1V4IN52-F1
#
_entry.id   AF-A0A1V4IN52-F1
#
_cell.length_a   1.000
_cell.length_b   1.000
_cell.length_c   1.000
_cell.angle_alpha   90.00
_cell.angle_beta   90.00
_cell.angle_gamma   90.00
#
_symmetry.space_group_name_H-M   'P 1'
#
loop_
_entity.id
_entity.type
_entity.pdbx_description
1 polymer ?
#
loop_
_entity_poly.entity_id
_entity_poly.type
_entity_poly.pdbx_seq_one_letter_code
_entity_poly.pdbx_strand_id
1 'polypeptide(L)'
;MRKKLLIVAAILMCIGISSFIIYIISSNSSVKNNKISSVNIKAKLSKKSTPASLTSFQNTLINSSSVVGNTPSNLSKGGLLASDKGYCFTNFSPFFSNKNNVSSIYRSFNDGITSSFKIVPSKDNALYLYLNLHNEWLYFLNYNSNIYKCKTNGNNLEMCLQGSYKAFIIARNYIFYLKSDGSFYRADLDTLDSKQLIDNKVQYFTISEDGKKLFYTKSDYSKIRLYKAAALSSKLSVKEYYSVTAENMISYIYHKNYIYFFPAEASAIHIPHIKSNKILYRLKTSGSHNKIEEFYKNKNGIYDLNIWKSKLYFSDSHHIKYINLHTSRLSSLNMPPVSNFYIAHNKLFGFVISYDYSIETNGRNTSSMYIYDLKENKCKLNTMDSGEIPYYPID
;
A
#
# COMPACT_ATOMS: atom_id res chain seq x y z
N MET A 1 -36.40 -42.06 -19.31
CA MET A 1 -35.48 -41.02 -18.79
C MET A 1 -34.86 -41.32 -17.42
N ARG A 2 -35.63 -41.75 -16.39
CA ARG A 2 -35.11 -41.91 -15.01
C ARG A 2 -33.89 -42.82 -14.83
N LYS A 3 -33.78 -43.94 -15.57
CA LYS A 3 -32.62 -44.85 -15.48
C LYS A 3 -31.30 -44.23 -15.97
N LYS A 4 -31.34 -43.37 -17.00
CA LYS A 4 -30.13 -42.69 -17.52
C LYS A 4 -29.62 -41.63 -16.53
N LEU A 5 -30.53 -40.95 -15.83
CA LEU A 5 -30.16 -39.95 -14.82
C LEU A 5 -29.46 -40.58 -13.60
N LEU A 6 -29.93 -41.75 -13.15
CA LEU A 6 -29.31 -42.50 -12.04
C LEU A 6 -27.89 -42.99 -12.38
N ILE A 7 -27.66 -43.43 -13.62
CA ILE A 7 -26.33 -43.86 -14.07
C ILE A 7 -25.35 -42.69 -14.10
N VAL A 8 -25.79 -41.52 -14.59
CA VAL A 8 -24.94 -40.31 -14.62
C VAL A 8 -24.61 -39.84 -13.19
N ALA A 9 -25.57 -39.87 -12.26
CA ALA A 9 -25.33 -39.50 -10.87
C ALA A 9 -24.33 -40.45 -10.18
N ALA A 10 -24.42 -41.76 -10.44
CA ALA A 10 -23.48 -42.74 -9.88
C ALA A 10 -22.05 -42.55 -10.41
N ILE A 11 -21.89 -42.26 -11.70
CA ILE A 11 -20.58 -41.99 -12.31
C ILE A 11 -19.95 -40.73 -11.69
N LEU A 12 -20.74 -39.67 -11.49
CA LEU A 12 -20.25 -38.43 -10.88
C LEU A 12 -19.81 -38.62 -9.41
N MET A 13 -20.53 -39.46 -8.64
CA MET A 13 -20.10 -39.81 -7.28
C MET A 13 -18.78 -40.59 -7.27
N CYS A 14 -18.61 -41.56 -8.17
CA CYS A 14 -17.37 -42.34 -8.26
C CYS A 14 -16.16 -41.46 -8.62
N ILE A 15 -16.34 -40.46 -9.49
CA ILE A 15 -15.29 -39.49 -9.85
C ILE A 15 -14.94 -38.57 -8.66
N GLY A 16 -15.94 -38.17 -7.87
CA GLY A 16 -15.72 -37.37 -6.65
C GLY A 16 -14.92 -38.12 -5.59
N ILE A 17 -15.23 -39.39 -5.36
CA ILE A 17 -14.56 -40.24 -4.35
C ILE A 17 -13.11 -40.52 -4.74
N SER A 18 -12.83 -40.83 -6.01
CA SER A 18 -11.45 -41.10 -6.45
C SER A 18 -10.54 -39.87 -6.33
N SER A 19 -11.08 -38.68 -6.61
CA SER A 19 -10.35 -37.41 -6.46
C SER A 19 -10.01 -37.10 -4.99
N PHE A 20 -10.92 -37.44 -4.07
CA PHE A 20 -10.70 -37.26 -2.63
C PHE A 20 -9.64 -38.21 -2.07
N ILE A 21 -9.59 -39.46 -2.55
CA ILE A 21 -8.57 -40.44 -2.13
C ILE A 21 -7.17 -40.02 -2.60
N ILE A 22 -7.03 -39.50 -3.83
CA ILE A 22 -5.74 -38.99 -4.35
C ILE A 22 -5.25 -37.79 -3.52
N TYR A 23 -6.16 -36.94 -3.04
CA TYR A 23 -5.84 -35.81 -2.16
C TYR A 23 -5.30 -36.26 -0.79
N ILE A 24 -5.89 -37.30 -0.19
CA ILE A 24 -5.40 -37.87 1.08
C ILE A 24 -4.03 -38.53 0.92
N ILE A 25 -3.78 -39.23 -0.19
CA ILE A 25 -2.48 -39.89 -0.42
C ILE A 25 -1.37 -38.87 -0.65
N SER A 26 -1.65 -37.79 -1.38
CA SER A 26 -0.67 -36.74 -1.66
C SER A 26 -0.29 -35.93 -0.41
N SER A 27 -1.26 -35.65 0.48
CA SER A 27 -1.03 -34.88 1.72
C SER A 27 -0.18 -35.61 2.77
N ASN A 28 -0.18 -36.95 2.79
CA ASN A 28 0.61 -37.74 3.76
C ASN A 28 2.07 -38.00 3.34
N SER A 29 2.47 -37.62 2.12
CA SER A 29 3.80 -37.96 1.59
C SER A 29 4.93 -36.96 1.94
N SER A 30 4.65 -35.84 2.63
CA SER A 30 5.63 -34.76 2.81
C SER A 30 6.42 -34.78 4.13
N VAL A 31 6.43 -35.89 4.87
CA VAL A 31 7.24 -36.03 6.09
C VAL A 31 8.31 -37.10 5.87
N LYS A 32 9.43 -36.73 5.24
CA LYS A 32 10.68 -37.48 5.33
C LYS A 32 11.86 -36.58 5.68
N ASN A 33 12.58 -37.05 6.69
CA ASN A 33 13.71 -36.49 7.40
C ASN A 33 14.86 -36.01 6.50
N ASN A 34 15.27 -34.75 6.66
CA ASN A 34 16.60 -34.30 6.26
C ASN A 34 17.50 -34.21 7.49
N LYS A 35 18.40 -35.19 7.60
CA LYS A 35 19.49 -35.25 8.59
C LYS A 35 20.64 -34.41 8.03
N ILE A 36 20.80 -33.17 8.52
CA ILE A 36 21.87 -32.27 8.10
C ILE A 36 23.14 -32.62 8.88
N SER A 37 24.22 -32.88 8.14
CA SER A 37 25.58 -33.07 8.63
C SER A 37 26.18 -31.74 9.11
N SER A 38 26.68 -31.72 10.34
CA SER A 38 27.35 -30.57 10.95
C SER A 38 28.78 -30.43 10.41
N VAL A 39 29.01 -29.39 9.60
CA VAL A 39 30.37 -28.95 9.22
C VAL A 39 30.91 -28.05 10.32
N ASN A 40 32.05 -28.43 10.89
CA ASN A 40 32.69 -27.76 12.02
C ASN A 40 33.67 -26.70 11.49
N ILE A 41 33.25 -25.44 11.41
CA ILE A 41 34.13 -24.31 11.04
C ILE A 41 34.52 -23.53 12.30
N LYS A 42 35.74 -23.76 12.79
CA LYS A 42 36.38 -22.93 13.82
C LYS A 42 36.94 -21.66 13.19
N ALA A 43 36.11 -20.61 13.09
CA ALA A 43 36.59 -19.26 12.79
C ALA A 43 36.88 -18.49 14.09
N LYS A 44 38.10 -17.96 14.21
CA LYS A 44 38.52 -17.05 15.28
C LYS A 44 37.71 -15.73 15.17
N LEU A 45 36.70 -15.59 16.02
CA LEU A 45 35.94 -14.34 16.19
C LEU A 45 36.77 -13.35 17.02
N SER A 46 37.21 -12.26 16.37
CA SER A 46 37.66 -11.06 17.07
C SER A 46 36.51 -10.47 17.88
N LYS A 47 36.80 -9.92 19.06
CA LYS A 47 35.83 -9.30 19.99
C LYS A 47 35.10 -8.14 19.29
N LYS A 48 33.99 -8.47 18.63
CA LYS A 48 33.01 -7.53 18.10
C LYS A 48 32.12 -7.09 19.26
N SER A 49 31.98 -5.79 19.44
CA SER A 49 31.07 -5.19 20.42
C SER A 49 29.71 -5.88 20.38
N THR A 50 29.25 -6.36 21.53
CA THR A 50 27.93 -6.97 21.68
C THR A 50 26.89 -5.96 21.16
N PRO A 51 26.11 -6.29 20.11
CA PRO A 51 25.05 -5.41 19.66
C PRO A 51 24.12 -5.15 20.84
N ALA A 52 23.79 -3.89 21.11
CA ALA A 52 22.71 -3.55 22.04
C ALA A 52 21.52 -4.49 21.75
N SER A 53 21.05 -5.20 22.79
CA SER A 53 20.26 -6.43 22.62
C SER A 53 19.04 -6.23 21.70
N LEU A 54 18.86 -7.13 20.74
CA LEU A 54 17.72 -7.18 19.81
C LEU A 54 16.36 -7.10 20.53
N THR A 55 16.31 -7.58 21.77
CA THR A 55 15.18 -7.53 22.70
C THR A 55 14.75 -6.10 23.07
N SER A 56 15.69 -5.16 23.18
CA SER A 56 15.38 -3.75 23.46
C SER A 56 14.64 -3.09 22.29
N PHE A 57 15.04 -3.42 21.06
CA PHE A 57 14.43 -2.90 19.84
C PHE A 57 12.98 -3.38 19.65
N GLN A 58 12.72 -4.67 19.89
CA GLN A 58 11.38 -5.25 19.76
C GLN A 58 10.38 -4.63 20.75
N ASN A 59 10.81 -4.33 21.97
CA ASN A 59 9.94 -3.81 23.01
C ASN A 59 9.76 -2.29 22.99
N THR A 60 10.56 -1.55 22.21
CA THR A 60 10.48 -0.09 22.15
C THR A 60 9.15 0.37 21.55
N LEU A 61 8.41 1.20 22.28
CA LEU A 61 7.21 1.89 21.80
C LEU A 61 7.60 3.16 21.05
N ILE A 62 6.95 3.41 19.91
CA ILE A 62 7.22 4.58 19.08
C ILE A 62 6.05 5.53 19.23
N ASN A 63 6.23 6.60 19.99
CA ASN A 63 5.18 7.61 20.16
C ASN A 63 5.15 8.55 18.94
N SER A 64 4.27 8.31 17.98
CA SER A 64 4.14 9.16 16.80
C SER A 64 3.70 10.58 17.16
N SER A 65 4.38 11.58 16.59
CA SER A 65 4.01 13.00 16.74
C SER A 65 3.34 13.58 15.50
N SER A 66 3.03 12.74 14.51
CA SER A 66 2.43 13.20 13.26
C SER A 66 0.97 13.59 13.47
N VAL A 67 0.57 14.71 12.86
CA VAL A 67 -0.83 15.15 12.87
C VAL A 67 -1.71 14.21 12.05
N VAL A 68 -1.16 13.57 11.01
CA VAL A 68 -1.85 12.59 10.18
C VAL A 68 -1.07 11.28 10.24
N GLY A 69 -1.75 10.16 10.45
CA GLY A 69 -1.09 8.90 10.78
C GLY A 69 -0.35 8.25 9.62
N ASN A 70 -0.58 8.71 8.40
CA ASN A 70 0.24 8.36 7.25
C ASN A 70 0.21 9.51 6.24
N THR A 71 1.11 9.48 5.26
CA THR A 71 1.10 10.48 4.20
C THR A 71 -0.11 10.28 3.29
N PRO A 72 -0.76 11.37 2.83
CA PRO A 72 -1.85 11.29 1.84
C PRO A 72 -1.49 10.43 0.62
N SER A 73 -0.23 10.49 0.23
CA SER A 73 0.29 9.79 -0.93
C SER A 73 0.39 8.27 -0.72
N ASN A 74 0.90 7.81 0.43
CA ASN A 74 0.89 6.38 0.77
C ASN A 74 -0.54 5.83 0.86
N LEU A 75 -1.46 6.58 1.48
CA LEU A 75 -2.86 6.17 1.65
C LEU A 75 -3.60 6.09 0.30
N SER A 76 -3.24 6.94 -0.66
CA SER A 76 -3.75 6.86 -2.04
C SER A 76 -3.38 5.54 -2.74
N LYS A 77 -2.33 4.86 -2.24
CA LYS A 77 -1.83 3.57 -2.72
C LYS A 77 -2.20 2.42 -1.77
N GLY A 78 -3.31 2.56 -1.03
CA GLY A 78 -3.76 1.53 -0.09
C GLY A 78 -2.95 1.46 1.21
N GLY A 79 -2.05 2.42 1.46
CA GLY A 79 -1.37 2.58 2.75
C GLY A 79 -0.60 1.36 3.22
N LEU A 80 0.08 0.66 2.31
CA LEU A 80 0.84 -0.56 2.61
C LEU A 80 2.10 -0.31 3.46
N LEU A 81 2.46 0.96 3.62
CA LEU A 81 3.61 1.39 4.38
C LEU A 81 3.26 2.62 5.21
N ALA A 82 3.67 2.61 6.48
CA ALA A 82 3.66 3.78 7.38
C ALA A 82 5.03 3.92 8.04
N SER A 83 5.41 5.14 8.40
CA SER A 83 6.73 5.38 9.00
C SER A 83 6.72 6.54 9.95
N ASP A 84 7.43 6.41 11.07
CA ASP A 84 7.70 7.53 11.95
C ASP A 84 8.98 7.30 12.78
N LYS A 85 9.63 8.41 13.18
CA LYS A 85 10.74 8.44 14.15
C LYS A 85 11.82 7.37 13.99
N GLY A 86 12.22 7.02 12.77
CA GLY A 86 13.28 6.01 12.60
C GLY A 86 12.79 4.62 12.22
N TYR A 87 11.48 4.41 12.12
CA TYR A 87 10.87 3.10 11.90
C TYR A 87 9.94 3.07 10.70
N CYS A 88 9.88 1.90 10.10
CA CYS A 88 8.99 1.57 8.99
C CYS A 88 8.09 0.40 9.39
N PHE A 89 6.81 0.50 9.01
CA PHE A 89 5.80 -0.54 9.17
C PHE A 89 5.27 -0.89 7.79
N THR A 90 5.23 -2.18 7.47
CA THR A 90 4.83 -2.67 6.14
C THR A 90 4.02 -3.96 6.27
N ASN A 91 3.06 -4.17 5.38
CA ASN A 91 2.24 -5.38 5.35
C ASN A 91 2.88 -6.56 4.56
N PHE A 92 4.17 -6.45 4.23
CA PHE A 92 4.91 -7.49 3.52
C PHE A 92 6.23 -7.78 4.23
N SER A 93 6.69 -9.02 4.11
CA SER A 93 8.02 -9.39 4.58
C SER A 93 9.09 -8.81 3.65
N PRO A 94 10.11 -8.11 4.16
CA PRO A 94 11.28 -7.77 3.36
C PRO A 94 12.19 -8.99 3.08
N PHE A 95 11.90 -10.14 3.68
CA PHE A 95 12.77 -11.33 3.68
C PHE A 95 12.16 -12.58 3.03
N PHE A 96 10.88 -12.56 2.65
CA PHE A 96 10.22 -13.78 2.14
C PHE A 96 9.54 -13.51 0.79
N SER A 97 10.17 -14.03 -0.28
CA SER A 97 9.56 -14.32 -1.59
C SER A 97 8.74 -15.61 -1.58
N ASN A 98 8.61 -16.26 -0.42
CA ASN A 98 8.19 -17.66 -0.38
C ASN A 98 6.67 -17.81 -0.61
N LYS A 99 6.32 -18.91 -1.29
CA LYS A 99 5.03 -19.19 -1.95
C LYS A 99 3.76 -19.14 -1.09
N ASN A 100 3.90 -18.97 0.23
CA ASN A 100 2.80 -18.92 1.20
C ASN A 100 2.77 -17.55 1.89
N ASN A 101 2.94 -16.45 1.15
CA ASN A 101 3.06 -15.10 1.69
C ASN A 101 1.73 -14.61 2.32
N VAL A 102 1.45 -15.11 3.52
CA VAL A 102 0.40 -14.65 4.44
C VAL A 102 0.78 -13.23 4.86
N SER A 103 0.07 -12.22 4.37
CA SER A 103 0.35 -10.80 4.63
C SER A 103 0.32 -10.49 6.12
N SER A 104 1.49 -10.23 6.68
CA SER A 104 1.71 -9.90 8.09
C SER A 104 2.20 -8.47 8.19
N ILE A 105 2.02 -7.81 9.33
CA ILE A 105 2.64 -6.51 9.54
C ILE A 105 4.03 -6.72 10.13
N TYR A 106 5.01 -6.12 9.50
CA TYR A 106 6.40 -6.09 9.92
C TYR A 106 6.78 -4.69 10.36
N ARG A 107 7.69 -4.62 11.34
CA ARG A 107 8.37 -3.41 11.76
C ARG A 107 9.85 -3.56 11.51
N SER A 108 10.47 -2.54 10.94
CA SER A 108 11.91 -2.45 10.74
C SER A 108 12.41 -1.04 11.07
N PHE A 109 13.73 -0.86 11.10
CA PHE A 109 14.29 0.48 11.07
C PHE A 109 13.95 1.17 9.73
N ASN A 110 14.22 2.47 9.65
CA ASN A 110 13.94 3.35 8.51
C ASN A 110 14.48 2.88 7.15
N ASP A 111 15.34 1.85 7.11
CA ASP A 111 15.80 1.24 5.89
C ASP A 111 14.90 0.11 5.38
N GLY A 112 13.81 -0.22 6.08
CA GLY A 112 12.83 -1.24 5.71
C GLY A 112 13.31 -2.68 5.85
N ILE A 113 14.61 -2.89 5.94
CA ILE A 113 15.25 -4.21 5.87
C ILE A 113 15.85 -4.56 7.23
N THR A 114 16.62 -3.65 7.83
CA THR A 114 17.40 -3.95 9.02
C THR A 114 16.50 -4.18 10.22
N SER A 115 16.78 -5.29 10.91
CA SER A 115 16.04 -5.73 12.10
C SER A 115 14.53 -5.86 11.85
N SER A 116 14.09 -6.26 10.64
CA SER A 116 12.66 -6.45 10.41
C SER A 116 12.13 -7.64 11.22
N PHE A 117 11.05 -7.41 11.96
CA PHE A 117 10.36 -8.45 12.72
C PHE A 117 8.85 -8.32 12.56
N LYS A 118 8.17 -9.46 12.63
CA LYS A 118 6.72 -9.56 12.52
C LYS A 118 6.09 -9.07 13.82
N ILE A 119 5.16 -8.10 13.74
CA ILE A 119 4.44 -7.54 14.88
C ILE A 119 2.96 -7.91 14.88
N VAL A 120 2.36 -8.16 13.71
CA VAL A 120 0.99 -8.68 13.61
C VAL A 120 1.03 -9.89 12.69
N PRO A 121 0.74 -11.10 13.21
CA PRO A 121 0.66 -12.29 12.37
C PRO A 121 -0.51 -12.16 11.42
N SER A 122 -0.32 -12.64 10.20
CA SER A 122 -1.44 -12.81 9.30
C SER A 122 -2.39 -13.89 9.81
N LYS A 123 -3.69 -13.64 9.68
CA LYS A 123 -4.72 -14.67 9.79
C LYS A 123 -5.27 -14.91 8.40
N ASP A 124 -5.39 -16.17 7.98
CA ASP A 124 -6.11 -16.56 6.77
C ASP A 124 -5.66 -15.89 5.46
N ASN A 125 -4.37 -15.60 5.29
CA ASN A 125 -3.83 -14.90 4.11
C ASN A 125 -4.44 -13.51 3.88
N ALA A 126 -4.89 -12.85 4.95
CA ALA A 126 -5.56 -11.56 4.91
C ALA A 126 -4.61 -10.38 4.68
N LEU A 127 -4.85 -9.57 3.64
CA LEU A 127 -4.13 -8.31 3.41
C LEU A 127 -4.47 -7.27 4.48
N TYR A 128 -3.44 -6.69 5.09
CA TYR A 128 -3.57 -5.50 5.92
C TYR A 128 -3.34 -4.25 5.07
N LEU A 129 -4.28 -3.32 5.09
CA LEU A 129 -4.27 -2.09 4.29
C LEU A 129 -4.37 -0.85 5.17
N TYR A 130 -4.10 0.33 4.61
CA TYR A 130 -4.27 1.63 5.25
C TYR A 130 -3.58 1.74 6.60
N LEU A 131 -2.31 1.34 6.68
CA LEU A 131 -1.48 1.50 7.88
C LEU A 131 -1.45 2.98 8.29
N ASN A 132 -1.73 3.27 9.55
CA ASN A 132 -1.67 4.62 10.13
C ASN A 132 -1.02 4.56 11.52
N LEU A 133 -0.09 5.46 11.81
CA LEU A 133 0.55 5.60 13.12
C LEU A 133 -0.06 6.77 13.90
N HIS A 134 -0.41 6.58 15.16
CA HIS A 134 -0.83 7.68 16.02
C HIS A 134 -0.46 7.38 17.47
N ASN A 135 0.33 8.28 18.06
CA ASN A 135 1.05 8.00 19.29
C ASN A 135 1.76 6.63 19.19
N GLU A 136 1.68 5.80 20.22
CA GLU A 136 2.27 4.46 20.28
C GLU A 136 1.45 3.35 19.61
N TRP A 137 0.44 3.70 18.81
CA TRP A 137 -0.46 2.76 18.17
C TRP A 137 -0.29 2.75 16.65
N LEU A 138 -0.37 1.54 16.09
CA LEU A 138 -0.53 1.29 14.67
C LEU A 138 -1.97 0.86 14.42
N TYR A 139 -2.67 1.59 13.55
CA TYR A 139 -4.01 1.30 13.08
C TYR A 139 -3.94 0.73 11.66
N PHE A 140 -4.83 -0.20 11.34
CA PHE A 140 -4.87 -0.83 10.02
C PHE A 140 -6.24 -1.43 9.71
N LEU A 141 -6.50 -1.60 8.43
CA LEU A 141 -7.68 -2.29 7.90
C LEU A 141 -7.33 -3.77 7.71
N ASN A 142 -8.20 -4.68 8.15
CA ASN A 142 -8.05 -6.11 7.86
C ASN A 142 -8.82 -6.53 6.59
N TYR A 143 -8.77 -7.82 6.23
CA TYR A 143 -9.49 -8.37 5.07
C TYR A 143 -11.01 -8.27 5.15
N ASN A 144 -11.57 -8.31 6.35
CA ASN A 144 -13.01 -8.09 6.58
C ASN A 144 -13.38 -6.61 6.56
N SER A 145 -12.45 -5.73 6.18
CA SER A 145 -12.64 -4.30 6.15
C SER A 145 -12.98 -3.68 7.51
N ASN A 146 -12.60 -4.32 8.62
CA ASN A 146 -12.66 -3.78 9.97
C ASN A 146 -11.38 -2.99 10.28
N ILE A 147 -11.47 -2.01 11.19
CA ILE A 147 -10.31 -1.25 11.66
C ILE A 147 -9.81 -1.85 12.97
N TYR A 148 -8.55 -2.23 13.00
CA TYR A 148 -7.83 -2.73 14.17
C TYR A 148 -6.74 -1.74 14.58
N LYS A 149 -6.26 -1.90 15.82
CA LYS A 149 -5.00 -1.31 16.26
C LYS A 149 -4.18 -2.29 17.08
N CYS A 150 -2.89 -2.07 17.14
CA CYS A 150 -1.97 -2.68 18.10
C CYS A 150 -0.93 -1.64 18.52
N LYS A 151 -0.24 -1.85 19.64
CA LYS A 151 0.95 -1.08 19.97
C LYS A 151 2.00 -1.28 18.87
N THR A 152 2.90 -0.33 18.72
CA THR A 152 3.97 -0.39 17.69
C THR A 152 4.96 -1.53 17.86
N ASN A 153 4.91 -2.25 18.99
CA ASN A 153 5.66 -3.50 19.22
C ASN A 153 4.85 -4.77 18.91
N GLY A 154 3.58 -4.65 18.51
CA GLY A 154 2.67 -5.75 18.20
C GLY A 154 1.72 -6.15 19.33
N ASN A 155 1.94 -5.64 20.55
CA ASN A 155 1.09 -5.98 21.69
C ASN A 155 -0.29 -5.31 21.61
N ASN A 156 -1.23 -5.78 22.42
CA ASN A 156 -2.57 -5.21 22.56
C ASN A 156 -3.31 -5.07 21.22
N LEU A 157 -3.30 -6.14 20.42
CA LEU A 157 -4.08 -6.21 19.20
C LEU A 157 -5.58 -6.23 19.55
N GLU A 158 -6.30 -5.19 19.13
CA GLU A 158 -7.74 -5.07 19.38
C GLU A 158 -8.46 -4.45 18.18
N MET A 159 -9.75 -4.77 18.06
CA MET A 159 -10.63 -4.18 17.04
C MET A 159 -11.11 -2.82 17.54
N CYS A 160 -10.97 -1.78 16.72
CA CYS A 160 -11.48 -0.44 17.01
C CYS A 160 -12.90 -0.26 16.50
N LEU A 161 -13.12 -0.58 15.23
CA LEU A 161 -14.40 -0.36 14.55
C LEU A 161 -14.74 -1.57 13.69
N GLN A 162 -15.96 -2.06 13.84
CA GLN A 162 -16.51 -3.16 13.06
C GLN A 162 -17.37 -2.61 11.90
N GLY A 163 -17.09 -3.06 10.68
CA GLY A 163 -17.86 -2.66 9.51
C GLY A 163 -17.20 -3.04 8.19
N SER A 164 -17.75 -2.54 7.10
CA SER A 164 -17.18 -2.67 5.76
C SER A 164 -16.62 -1.32 5.31
N TYR A 165 -15.37 -1.05 5.69
CA TYR A 165 -14.66 0.18 5.34
C TYR A 165 -13.76 0.02 4.11
N LYS A 166 -13.83 0.99 3.20
CA LYS A 166 -13.00 1.06 1.99
C LYS A 166 -11.63 1.68 2.25
N ALA A 167 -11.60 2.71 3.09
CA ALA A 167 -10.41 3.49 3.40
C ALA A 167 -10.58 4.22 4.73
N PHE A 168 -9.48 4.45 5.44
CA PHE A 168 -9.47 5.32 6.61
C PHE A 168 -8.15 6.07 6.77
N ILE A 169 -8.20 7.18 7.48
CA ILE A 169 -7.05 8.03 7.81
C ILE A 169 -7.18 8.44 9.29
N ILE A 170 -6.11 8.28 10.05
CA ILE A 170 -6.02 8.88 11.39
C ILE A 170 -5.52 10.31 11.23
N ALA A 171 -6.23 11.28 11.80
CA ALA A 171 -5.76 12.66 11.86
C ALA A 171 -6.14 13.31 13.19
N ARG A 172 -5.14 13.80 13.94
CA ARG A 172 -5.28 14.24 15.33
C ARG A 172 -5.94 13.12 16.15
N ASN A 173 -6.98 13.42 16.90
CA ASN A 173 -7.67 12.47 17.76
C ASN A 173 -8.89 11.83 17.05
N TYR A 174 -8.88 11.74 15.73
CA TYR A 174 -10.03 11.24 14.96
C TYR A 174 -9.65 10.18 13.92
N ILE A 175 -10.54 9.21 13.74
CA ILE A 175 -10.58 8.30 12.60
C ILE A 175 -11.53 8.88 11.56
N PHE A 176 -11.01 9.28 10.40
CA PHE A 176 -11.83 9.60 9.24
C PHE A 176 -11.93 8.37 8.35
N TYR A 177 -13.14 7.93 8.01
CA TYR A 177 -13.30 6.67 7.28
C TYR A 177 -14.45 6.71 6.27
N LEU A 178 -14.27 5.92 5.21
CA LEU A 178 -15.20 5.73 4.11
C LEU A 178 -15.78 4.32 4.18
N LYS A 179 -17.10 4.21 4.26
CA LYS A 179 -17.80 2.91 4.19
C LYS A 179 -17.99 2.47 2.74
N SER A 180 -18.31 1.19 2.55
CA SER A 180 -18.51 0.58 1.23
C SER A 180 -19.63 1.21 0.40
N ASP A 181 -20.67 1.75 1.03
CA ASP A 181 -21.77 2.48 0.39
C ASP A 181 -21.40 3.92 -0.03
N GLY A 182 -20.17 4.38 0.22
CA GLY A 182 -19.70 5.72 -0.10
C GLY A 182 -20.09 6.78 0.94
N SER A 183 -20.62 6.38 2.09
CA SER A 183 -20.87 7.27 3.22
C SER A 183 -19.58 7.55 3.99
N PHE A 184 -19.39 8.81 4.39
CA PHE A 184 -18.16 9.28 5.03
C PHE A 184 -18.41 9.69 6.47
N TYR A 185 -17.54 9.25 7.36
CA TYR A 185 -17.70 9.37 8.81
C TYR A 185 -16.43 9.88 9.46
N ARG A 186 -16.61 10.33 10.70
CA ARG A 186 -15.53 10.60 11.65
C ARG A 186 -15.86 9.94 12.99
N ALA A 187 -14.93 9.20 13.56
CA ALA A 187 -15.00 8.73 14.94
C ALA A 187 -13.94 9.41 15.80
N ASP A 188 -14.26 9.72 17.04
CA ASP A 188 -13.27 10.09 18.05
C ASP A 188 -12.41 8.86 18.43
N LEU A 189 -11.11 9.05 18.66
CA LEU A 189 -10.19 7.93 18.90
C LEU A 189 -10.33 7.31 20.28
N ASP A 190 -10.79 8.08 21.26
CA ASP A 190 -10.85 7.66 22.66
C ASP A 190 -12.21 7.00 22.96
N THR A 191 -13.29 7.62 22.49
CA THR A 191 -14.67 7.16 22.70
C THR A 191 -15.18 6.23 21.60
N LEU A 192 -14.58 6.29 20.40
CA LEU A 192 -15.06 5.62 19.18
C LEU A 192 -16.44 6.09 18.71
N ASP A 193 -16.97 7.16 19.30
CA ASP A 193 -18.24 7.77 18.93
C ASP A 193 -18.19 8.27 17.49
N SER A 194 -19.01 7.65 16.65
CA SER A 194 -19.01 7.86 15.21
C SER A 194 -20.09 8.86 14.81
N LYS A 195 -19.69 9.84 14.00
CA LYS A 195 -20.59 10.80 13.38
C LYS A 195 -20.51 10.71 11.87
N GLN A 196 -21.66 10.53 11.22
CA GLN A 196 -21.75 10.66 9.77
C GLN A 196 -21.52 12.11 9.38
N LEU A 197 -20.61 12.29 8.43
CA LEU A 197 -20.22 13.57 7.89
C LEU A 197 -20.87 13.82 6.53
N ILE A 198 -20.93 12.79 5.70
CA ILE A 198 -21.52 12.84 4.36
C ILE A 198 -22.34 11.56 4.14
N ASP A 199 -23.55 11.73 3.64
CA ASP A 199 -24.58 10.71 3.50
C ASP A 199 -24.23 9.62 2.49
N ASN A 200 -23.68 9.97 1.31
CA ASN A 200 -23.24 9.00 0.29
C ASN A 200 -22.33 9.61 -0.80
N LYS A 201 -21.97 8.75 -1.77
CA LYS A 201 -21.28 9.08 -3.03
C LYS A 201 -19.85 9.59 -2.90
N VAL A 202 -19.25 9.52 -1.72
CA VAL A 202 -17.81 9.77 -1.58
C VAL A 202 -17.06 8.59 -2.20
N GLN A 203 -16.21 8.86 -3.19
CA GLN A 203 -15.39 7.83 -3.83
C GLN A 203 -14.01 7.75 -3.19
N TYR A 204 -13.43 8.91 -2.89
CA TYR A 204 -12.11 9.03 -2.32
C TYR A 204 -12.06 10.27 -1.43
N PHE A 205 -11.20 10.22 -0.41
CA PHE A 205 -10.95 11.36 0.46
C PHE A 205 -9.49 11.39 0.89
N THR A 206 -9.04 12.57 1.31
CA THR A 206 -7.77 12.76 1.97
C THR A 206 -7.83 13.94 2.94
N ILE A 207 -6.88 13.99 3.86
CA ILE A 207 -6.76 15.05 4.86
C ILE A 207 -5.45 15.79 4.61
N SER A 208 -5.45 17.13 4.76
CA SER A 208 -4.22 17.91 4.65
C SER A 208 -3.20 17.52 5.72
N GLU A 209 -1.92 17.71 5.44
CA GLU A 209 -0.81 17.35 6.36
C GLU A 209 -0.95 17.99 7.76
N ASP A 210 -1.60 19.15 7.87
CA ASP A 210 -1.89 19.83 9.14
C ASP A 210 -3.18 19.34 9.85
N GLY A 211 -3.88 18.36 9.27
CA GLY A 211 -5.12 17.79 9.78
C GLY A 211 -6.33 18.73 9.73
N LYS A 212 -6.24 19.90 9.08
CA LYS A 212 -7.29 20.94 9.16
C LYS A 212 -8.29 20.88 8.01
N LYS A 213 -7.89 20.41 6.83
CA LYS A 213 -8.70 20.42 5.61
C LYS A 213 -9.01 18.99 5.18
N LEU A 214 -10.28 18.74 4.93
CA LEU A 214 -10.76 17.54 4.27
C LEU A 214 -10.94 17.86 2.79
N PHE A 215 -10.40 17.00 1.94
CA PHE A 215 -10.66 17.00 0.51
C PHE A 215 -11.30 15.67 0.14
N TYR A 216 -12.38 15.70 -0.63
CA TYR A 216 -13.04 14.48 -1.08
C TYR A 216 -13.66 14.65 -2.45
N THR A 217 -13.81 13.54 -3.16
CA THR A 217 -14.56 13.49 -4.42
C THR A 217 -15.93 12.90 -4.19
N LYS A 218 -16.94 13.49 -4.85
CA LYS A 218 -18.20 12.80 -5.11
C LYS A 218 -18.30 12.45 -6.59
N SER A 219 -18.84 11.27 -6.86
CA SER A 219 -19.34 10.96 -8.19
C SER A 219 -20.83 11.30 -8.26
N ASP A 220 -21.15 12.26 -9.11
CA ASP A 220 -22.41 12.24 -9.83
C ASP A 220 -22.11 11.63 -11.21
N TYR A 221 -23.04 10.89 -11.80
CA TYR A 221 -22.80 10.05 -13.00
C TYR A 221 -22.16 10.79 -14.20
N SER A 222 -22.07 12.12 -14.19
CA SER A 222 -21.48 12.92 -15.28
C SER A 222 -20.29 13.80 -14.86
N LYS A 223 -20.00 13.96 -13.56
CA LYS A 223 -18.96 14.86 -13.06
C LYS A 223 -18.33 14.31 -11.79
N ILE A 224 -17.02 14.47 -11.68
CA ILE A 224 -16.35 14.41 -10.39
C ILE A 224 -16.10 15.81 -9.88
N ARG A 225 -16.63 16.04 -8.68
CA ARG A 225 -16.47 17.30 -7.97
C ARG A 225 -15.58 17.07 -6.76
N LEU A 226 -14.54 17.89 -6.69
CA LEU A 226 -13.65 17.97 -5.55
C LEU A 226 -14.22 19.00 -4.59
N TYR A 227 -14.48 18.55 -3.37
CA TYR A 227 -14.97 19.39 -2.29
C TYR A 227 -13.86 19.65 -1.28
N LYS A 228 -13.96 20.80 -0.62
CA LYS A 228 -13.11 21.18 0.50
C LYS A 228 -13.99 21.50 1.69
N ALA A 229 -13.63 20.97 2.85
CA ALA A 229 -14.28 21.28 4.11
C ALA A 229 -13.26 21.39 5.25
N ALA A 230 -13.66 22.03 6.36
CA ALA A 230 -12.90 22.00 7.59
C ALA A 230 -13.07 20.63 8.25
N ALA A 231 -11.99 19.87 8.40
CA ALA A 231 -12.03 18.47 8.86
C ALA A 231 -12.56 18.32 10.30
N LEU A 232 -12.30 19.32 11.15
CA LEU A 232 -12.65 19.30 12.56
C LEU A 232 -13.98 19.99 12.89
N SER A 233 -14.63 20.62 11.91
CA SER A 233 -15.89 21.32 12.18
C SER A 233 -16.98 20.34 12.63
N SER A 234 -17.79 20.73 13.62
CA SER A 234 -18.95 19.96 14.07
C SER A 234 -20.04 19.89 13.01
N LYS A 235 -20.14 20.91 12.16
CA LYS A 235 -21.00 20.99 10.96
C LYS A 235 -20.12 21.22 9.75
N LEU A 236 -20.09 20.28 8.81
CA LEU A 236 -19.29 20.44 7.60
C LEU A 236 -19.86 21.60 6.76
N SER A 237 -19.14 22.72 6.73
CA SER A 237 -19.34 23.74 5.71
C SER A 237 -18.70 23.23 4.42
N VAL A 238 -19.48 22.53 3.61
CA VAL A 238 -19.02 21.99 2.34
C VAL A 238 -18.96 23.13 1.32
N LYS A 239 -17.77 23.41 0.80
CA LYS A 239 -17.60 24.26 -0.37
C LYS A 239 -17.15 23.40 -1.52
N GLU A 240 -17.90 23.44 -2.62
CA GLU A 240 -17.39 22.91 -3.90
C GLU A 240 -16.10 23.66 -4.21
N TYR A 241 -14.99 22.91 -4.25
CA TYR A 241 -13.69 23.50 -4.47
C TYR A 241 -13.42 23.56 -5.97
N TYR A 242 -13.71 22.48 -6.67
CA TYR A 242 -13.43 22.37 -8.08
C TYR A 242 -14.36 21.33 -8.71
N SER A 243 -14.89 21.65 -9.89
CA SER A 243 -15.73 20.75 -10.67
C SER A 243 -15.16 20.65 -12.07
N VAL A 244 -14.99 19.43 -12.57
CA VAL A 244 -14.68 19.16 -13.98
C VAL A 244 -15.82 18.35 -14.55
N THR A 245 -16.17 18.65 -15.79
CA THR A 245 -16.98 17.78 -16.64
C THR A 245 -16.21 16.55 -17.13
N ALA A 246 -14.99 16.31 -16.61
CA ALA A 246 -14.24 15.12 -16.95
C ALA A 246 -14.67 13.97 -16.04
N GLU A 247 -15.05 12.89 -16.69
CA GLU A 247 -15.18 11.57 -16.09
C GLU A 247 -13.90 11.26 -15.28
N ASN A 248 -14.08 10.63 -14.12
CA ASN A 248 -13.09 9.84 -13.36
C ASN A 248 -11.74 10.48 -12.89
N MET A 249 -11.74 11.48 -11.98
CA MET A 249 -10.61 11.63 -11.04
C MET A 249 -10.59 10.46 -10.05
N ILE A 250 -10.03 9.32 -10.47
CA ILE A 250 -10.03 8.05 -9.72
C ILE A 250 -9.18 8.15 -8.45
N SER A 251 -8.09 8.89 -8.49
CA SER A 251 -7.22 9.14 -7.34
C SER A 251 -6.52 10.48 -7.45
N TYR A 252 -6.17 11.05 -6.30
CA TYR A 252 -5.37 12.26 -6.23
C TYR A 252 -4.52 12.29 -4.96
N ILE A 253 -3.44 13.05 -5.04
CA ILE A 253 -2.47 13.20 -3.95
C ILE A 253 -2.50 14.65 -3.48
N TYR A 254 -2.81 14.84 -2.20
CA TYR A 254 -2.61 16.13 -1.55
C TYR A 254 -1.17 16.23 -1.04
N HIS A 255 -0.49 17.30 -1.40
CA HIS A 255 0.83 17.60 -0.85
C HIS A 255 1.03 19.10 -0.70
N LYS A 256 1.44 19.52 0.50
CA LYS A 256 1.58 20.93 0.91
C LYS A 256 0.31 21.76 0.70
N ASN A 257 0.19 22.39 -0.47
CA ASN A 257 -0.94 23.23 -0.86
C ASN A 257 -1.43 22.89 -2.27
N TYR A 258 -1.09 21.72 -2.81
CA TYR A 258 -1.53 21.30 -4.13
C TYR A 258 -2.23 19.95 -4.07
N ILE A 259 -3.18 19.77 -4.98
CA ILE A 259 -3.76 18.48 -5.32
C ILE A 259 -3.21 18.08 -6.68
N TYR A 260 -2.58 16.93 -6.73
CA TYR A 260 -2.00 16.35 -7.95
C TYR A 260 -2.91 15.23 -8.42
N PHE A 261 -3.28 15.25 -9.69
CA PHE A 261 -4.25 14.31 -10.24
C PHE A 261 -4.04 14.08 -11.74
N PHE A 262 -4.48 12.92 -12.19
CA PHE A 262 -4.70 12.64 -13.60
C PHE A 262 -6.17 12.90 -13.93
N PRO A 263 -6.48 13.68 -14.97
CA PRO A 263 -7.82 13.65 -15.55
C PRO A 263 -8.02 12.25 -16.12
N ALA A 264 -9.15 11.60 -15.85
CA ALA A 264 -9.44 10.43 -16.68
C ALA A 264 -9.78 10.87 -18.10
N GLU A 265 -9.55 9.93 -19.00
CA GLU A 265 -9.96 10.05 -20.38
C GLU A 265 -11.47 10.23 -20.38
N ALA A 266 -11.93 11.39 -20.85
CA ALA A 266 -13.32 11.57 -21.20
C ALA A 266 -13.63 10.54 -22.28
N SER A 267 -14.42 9.54 -21.95
CA SER A 267 -14.99 8.66 -22.95
C SER A 267 -15.97 9.50 -23.78
N ALA A 268 -15.47 9.99 -24.91
CA ALA A 268 -16.26 10.46 -26.03
C ALA A 268 -17.39 11.48 -25.74
N ILE A 269 -17.11 12.69 -25.24
CA ILE A 269 -17.81 13.93 -25.66
C ILE A 269 -16.84 15.14 -25.57
N HIS A 270 -16.37 15.63 -26.73
CA HIS A 270 -15.89 16.99 -27.04
C HIS A 270 -14.61 17.62 -26.43
N ILE A 271 -13.70 16.89 -25.75
CA ILE A 271 -12.33 17.41 -25.52
C ILE A 271 -11.28 16.46 -26.14
N PRO A 272 -10.86 16.66 -27.40
CA PRO A 272 -10.19 15.61 -28.18
C PRO A 272 -8.74 15.23 -27.81
N HIS A 273 -8.11 15.76 -26.75
CA HIS A 273 -6.64 15.67 -26.63
C HIS A 273 -6.03 15.34 -25.26
N ILE A 274 -6.81 14.91 -24.27
CA ILE A 274 -6.23 14.53 -22.97
C ILE A 274 -5.89 13.03 -22.97
N LYS A 275 -4.64 12.69 -23.25
CA LYS A 275 -4.10 11.33 -23.00
C LYS A 275 -3.96 11.16 -21.48
N SER A 276 -4.84 10.40 -20.85
CA SER A 276 -5.19 10.51 -19.41
C SER A 276 -4.02 10.39 -18.44
N ASN A 277 -3.05 9.55 -18.76
CA ASN A 277 -1.90 9.30 -17.88
C ASN A 277 -0.62 10.04 -18.31
N LYS A 278 -0.64 10.82 -19.39
CA LYS A 278 0.56 11.49 -19.91
C LYS A 278 0.85 12.83 -19.27
N ILE A 279 -0.18 13.47 -18.72
CA ILE A 279 -0.07 14.80 -18.14
C ILE A 279 -0.56 14.74 -16.71
N LEU A 280 0.34 14.99 -15.77
CA LEU A 280 0.02 15.21 -14.37
C LEU A 280 -0.34 16.67 -14.18
N TYR A 281 -1.55 16.92 -13.71
CA TYR A 281 -2.02 18.26 -13.39
C TYR A 281 -1.86 18.52 -11.89
N ARG A 282 -1.78 19.80 -11.54
CA ARG A 282 -1.90 20.24 -10.15
C ARG A 282 -2.91 21.38 -10.01
N LEU A 283 -3.60 21.37 -8.87
CA LEU A 283 -4.53 22.41 -8.47
C LEU A 283 -4.06 23.03 -7.14
N LYS A 284 -3.88 24.35 -7.12
CA LYS A 284 -3.52 25.07 -5.89
C LYS A 284 -4.73 25.12 -4.93
N THR A 285 -4.50 24.75 -3.67
CA THR A 285 -5.54 24.66 -2.61
C THR A 285 -5.64 25.92 -1.73
N SER A 286 -4.74 26.88 -1.96
CA SER A 286 -4.66 28.19 -1.30
C SER A 286 -4.88 29.31 -2.33
N GLY A 287 -5.87 30.16 -2.07
CA GLY A 287 -6.22 31.30 -2.93
C GLY A 287 -7.73 31.38 -3.22
N SER A 288 -8.15 32.50 -3.80
CA SER A 288 -9.52 32.73 -4.27
C SER A 288 -9.79 32.13 -5.65
N HIS A 289 -8.74 31.89 -6.44
CA HIS A 289 -8.83 31.41 -7.82
C HIS A 289 -8.18 30.04 -7.97
N ASN A 290 -8.98 29.08 -8.40
CA ASN A 290 -8.58 27.70 -8.63
C ASN A 290 -8.00 27.55 -10.03
N LYS A 291 -6.71 27.89 -10.17
CA LYS A 291 -5.97 27.66 -11.41
C LYS A 291 -5.44 26.23 -11.44
N ILE A 292 -5.79 25.49 -12.49
CA ILE A 292 -5.11 24.25 -12.84
C ILE A 292 -3.90 24.56 -13.68
N GLU A 293 -2.83 23.84 -13.39
CA GLU A 293 -1.59 23.92 -14.12
C GLU A 293 -1.19 22.52 -14.56
N GLU A 294 -0.72 22.39 -15.80
CA GLU A 294 0.10 21.25 -16.20
C GLU A 294 1.36 21.26 -15.34
N PHE A 295 1.56 20.21 -14.55
CA PHE A 295 2.72 20.11 -13.66
C PHE A 295 3.85 19.32 -14.30
N TYR A 296 3.53 18.21 -14.95
CA TYR A 296 4.53 17.35 -15.57
C TYR A 296 3.91 16.56 -16.73
N LYS A 297 4.68 16.37 -17.81
CA LYS A 297 4.27 15.63 -18.99
C LYS A 297 5.26 14.52 -19.32
N ASN A 298 4.78 13.28 -19.33
CA ASN A 298 5.52 12.11 -19.75
C ASN A 298 5.00 11.61 -21.11
N LYS A 299 5.89 11.51 -22.11
CA LYS A 299 5.56 10.94 -23.42
C LYS A 299 5.05 9.49 -23.32
N ASN A 300 5.58 8.75 -22.36
CA ASN A 300 5.31 7.33 -22.12
C ASN A 300 4.09 7.09 -21.22
N GLY A 301 3.44 8.14 -20.70
CA GLY A 301 2.44 7.97 -19.66
C GLY A 301 3.04 7.67 -18.28
N ILE A 302 2.27 7.93 -17.24
CA ILE A 302 2.62 7.70 -15.85
C ILE A 302 1.71 6.60 -15.32
N TYR A 303 2.29 5.48 -14.91
CA TYR A 303 1.55 4.34 -14.40
C TYR A 303 1.22 4.52 -12.92
N ASP A 304 2.24 4.80 -12.12
CA ASP A 304 2.10 5.11 -10.71
C ASP A 304 2.88 6.37 -10.33
N LEU A 305 2.46 7.05 -9.26
CA LEU A 305 3.17 8.19 -8.73
C LEU A 305 3.05 8.31 -7.21
N ASN A 306 4.07 8.90 -6.63
CA ASN A 306 4.10 9.28 -5.23
C ASN A 306 4.86 10.61 -5.08
N ILE A 307 4.50 11.43 -4.08
CA ILE A 307 5.14 12.73 -3.84
C ILE A 307 5.73 12.74 -2.45
N TRP A 308 7.02 13.06 -2.38
CA TRP A 308 7.72 13.21 -1.11
C TRP A 308 8.53 14.50 -1.09
N LYS A 309 8.38 15.28 0.00
CA LYS A 309 9.06 16.56 0.23
C LYS A 309 8.84 17.61 -0.86
N SER A 310 9.60 17.55 -1.95
CA SER A 310 9.49 18.44 -3.09
C SER A 310 9.78 17.71 -4.40
N LYS A 311 9.80 16.37 -4.35
CA LYS A 311 10.10 15.50 -5.47
C LYS A 311 8.87 14.66 -5.81
N LEU A 312 8.56 14.64 -7.09
CA LEU A 312 7.65 13.68 -7.70
C LEU A 312 8.44 12.42 -8.04
N TYR A 313 7.91 11.27 -7.66
CA TYR A 313 8.38 9.94 -8.02
C TYR A 313 7.30 9.29 -8.85
N PHE A 314 7.65 8.68 -9.97
CA PHE A 314 6.67 8.03 -10.82
C PHE A 314 7.31 6.93 -11.66
N SER A 315 6.46 6.01 -12.13
CA SER A 315 6.79 4.98 -13.11
C SER A 315 6.16 5.30 -14.45
N ASP A 316 6.86 4.97 -15.54
CA ASP A 316 6.32 5.04 -16.89
C ASP A 316 5.74 3.70 -17.36
N SER A 317 4.76 3.73 -18.26
CA SER A 317 3.96 2.54 -18.61
C SER A 317 4.51 1.72 -19.78
N HIS A 318 5.65 2.09 -20.39
CA HIS A 318 6.00 1.60 -21.73
C HIS A 318 6.71 0.26 -21.79
N HIS A 319 7.21 -0.30 -20.68
CA HIS A 319 7.75 -1.66 -20.68
C HIS A 319 7.43 -2.35 -19.35
N ILE A 320 6.55 -3.35 -19.37
CA ILE A 320 6.30 -4.23 -18.21
C ILE A 320 7.62 -4.86 -17.69
N LYS A 321 8.69 -4.87 -18.52
CA LYS A 321 10.02 -5.36 -18.17
C LYS A 321 10.92 -4.37 -17.43
N TYR A 322 10.70 -3.05 -17.53
CA TYR A 322 11.55 -2.04 -16.89
C TYR A 322 10.73 -0.80 -16.55
N ILE A 323 10.83 -0.33 -15.30
CA ILE A 323 10.20 0.93 -14.88
C ILE A 323 11.31 1.93 -14.60
N ASN A 324 11.26 3.05 -15.31
CA ASN A 324 12.19 4.13 -15.06
C ASN A 324 11.69 4.95 -13.87
N LEU A 325 12.51 5.04 -12.82
CA LEU A 325 12.23 5.97 -11.74
C LEU A 325 12.78 7.34 -12.12
N HIS A 326 11.88 8.31 -12.15
CA HIS A 326 12.22 9.69 -12.44
C HIS A 326 12.03 10.57 -11.21
N THR A 327 12.86 11.60 -11.09
CA THR A 327 12.63 12.72 -10.15
C THR A 327 12.65 14.04 -10.91
N SER A 328 11.89 15.04 -10.46
CA SER A 328 11.74 16.33 -11.19
C SER A 328 12.93 17.30 -11.07
N ARG A 329 14.15 16.77 -10.93
CA ARG A 329 15.40 17.32 -11.47
C ARG A 329 16.05 16.14 -12.21
N LEU A 330 15.99 16.17 -13.54
CA LEU A 330 16.18 15.01 -14.43
C LEU A 330 17.51 14.27 -14.21
N SER A 331 17.45 13.21 -13.41
CA SER A 331 18.28 12.02 -13.58
C SER A 331 17.34 10.82 -13.63
N SER A 332 17.44 10.02 -14.69
CA SER A 332 16.70 8.76 -14.83
C SER A 332 17.46 7.67 -14.10
N LEU A 333 16.79 6.90 -13.24
CA LEU A 333 17.31 5.62 -12.77
C LEU A 333 16.59 4.50 -13.52
N ASN A 334 17.35 3.66 -14.23
CA ASN A 334 16.82 2.42 -14.79
C ASN A 334 16.56 1.45 -13.62
N MET A 335 15.30 1.09 -13.38
CA MET A 335 14.92 0.15 -12.33
C MET A 335 14.12 -1.03 -12.91
N PRO A 336 14.12 -2.19 -12.23
CA PRO A 336 13.13 -3.24 -12.49
C PRO A 336 11.69 -2.71 -12.32
N PRO A 337 10.69 -3.39 -12.90
CA PRO A 337 9.34 -2.86 -13.04
C PRO A 337 8.60 -2.68 -11.71
N VAL A 338 8.55 -1.46 -11.15
CA VAL A 338 7.83 -1.11 -9.89
C VAL A 338 6.34 -0.83 -10.08
N SER A 339 5.47 -1.71 -9.57
CA SER A 339 4.01 -1.54 -9.60
C SER A 339 3.47 -0.43 -8.70
N ASN A 340 4.10 -0.16 -7.55
CA ASN A 340 3.63 0.82 -6.57
C ASN A 340 4.80 1.50 -5.82
N PHE A 341 4.72 2.80 -5.56
CA PHE A 341 5.68 3.53 -4.74
C PHE A 341 5.11 3.92 -3.38
N TYR A 342 5.91 3.78 -2.33
CA TYR A 342 5.59 4.25 -0.98
C TYR A 342 6.77 5.00 -0.39
N ILE A 343 6.54 5.81 0.62
CA ILE A 343 7.56 6.63 1.26
C ILE A 343 7.63 6.28 2.73
N ALA A 344 8.82 5.90 3.22
CA ALA A 344 9.11 5.81 4.64
C ALA A 344 10.18 6.85 5.02
N HIS A 345 9.78 7.81 5.84
CA HIS A 345 10.65 8.81 6.44
C HIS A 345 11.56 9.55 5.45
N ASN A 346 12.83 9.14 5.33
CA ASN A 346 13.87 9.74 4.46
C ASN A 346 14.17 8.93 3.19
N LYS A 347 13.39 7.88 2.90
CA LYS A 347 13.65 6.93 1.81
C LYS A 347 12.37 6.65 1.00
N LEU A 348 12.56 6.27 -0.27
CA LEU A 348 11.50 5.80 -1.14
C LEU A 348 11.53 4.28 -1.20
N PHE A 349 10.36 3.67 -1.11
CA PHE A 349 10.16 2.24 -1.19
C PHE A 349 9.45 1.95 -2.50
N GLY A 350 10.02 1.06 -3.32
CA GLY A 350 9.49 0.71 -4.64
C GLY A 350 9.00 -0.73 -4.65
N PHE A 351 7.70 -0.95 -4.68
CA PHE A 351 7.10 -2.28 -4.62
C PHE A 351 6.88 -2.79 -6.04
N VAL A 352 7.54 -3.90 -6.38
CA VAL A 352 7.47 -4.55 -7.69
C VAL A 352 6.57 -5.78 -7.60
N ILE A 353 5.28 -5.61 -7.85
CA ILE A 353 4.45 -6.78 -8.17
C ILE A 353 4.78 -7.16 -9.61
N SER A 354 5.74 -8.07 -9.79
CA SER A 354 6.04 -8.67 -11.09
C SER A 354 5.03 -9.77 -11.37
N TYR A 355 4.21 -9.61 -12.40
CA TYR A 355 3.44 -10.75 -12.94
C TYR A 355 4.34 -11.48 -13.93
N ASP A 356 5.06 -12.50 -13.48
CA ASP A 356 5.81 -13.35 -14.39
C ASP A 356 4.87 -14.36 -15.07
N TYR A 357 4.28 -13.93 -16.19
CA TYR A 357 3.54 -14.82 -17.10
C TYR A 357 4.52 -15.61 -17.98
N SER A 358 5.45 -16.35 -17.36
CA SER A 358 6.23 -17.33 -18.10
C SER A 358 5.43 -18.64 -18.20
N ILE A 359 5.21 -19.10 -19.43
CA ILE A 359 4.49 -20.35 -19.75
C ILE A 359 5.14 -21.56 -19.06
N GLU A 360 6.44 -21.48 -18.75
CA GLU A 360 7.23 -22.54 -18.10
C GLU A 360 7.00 -22.66 -16.59
N THR A 361 6.41 -21.67 -15.91
CA THR A 361 6.20 -21.69 -14.45
C THR A 361 4.80 -22.10 -14.00
N ASN A 362 3.96 -22.64 -14.90
CA ASN A 362 2.53 -22.93 -14.65
C ASN A 362 1.72 -21.69 -14.20
N GLY A 363 2.02 -20.49 -14.73
CA GLY A 363 1.23 -19.28 -14.47
C GLY A 363 1.25 -18.83 -13.01
N ARG A 364 2.41 -18.86 -12.36
CA ARG A 364 2.55 -18.50 -10.95
C ARG A 364 2.91 -17.03 -10.78
N ASN A 365 2.10 -16.32 -9.98
CA ASN A 365 2.36 -14.93 -9.63
C ASN A 365 3.41 -14.85 -8.50
N THR A 366 4.55 -14.21 -8.74
CA THR A 366 5.58 -13.91 -7.74
C THR A 366 5.63 -12.40 -7.47
N SER A 367 5.27 -11.96 -6.26
CA SER A 367 5.38 -10.55 -5.89
C SER A 367 6.69 -10.31 -5.15
N SER A 368 7.47 -9.31 -5.57
CA SER A 368 8.76 -8.95 -4.98
C SER A 368 8.75 -7.53 -4.43
N MET A 369 9.36 -7.28 -3.29
CA MET A 369 9.54 -5.91 -2.80
C MET A 369 10.97 -5.47 -3.01
N TYR A 370 11.14 -4.25 -3.53
CA TYR A 370 12.45 -3.63 -3.64
C TYR A 370 12.49 -2.37 -2.77
N ILE A 371 13.58 -2.20 -2.04
CA ILE A 371 13.76 -1.06 -1.16
C ILE A 371 14.93 -0.25 -1.69
N TYR A 372 14.65 0.98 -2.07
CA TYR A 372 15.61 1.85 -2.73
C TYR A 372 16.02 3.00 -1.81
N ASP A 373 17.29 3.03 -1.42
CA ASP A 373 17.81 4.20 -0.72
C ASP A 373 18.22 5.28 -1.73
N LEU A 374 17.32 6.22 -1.97
CA LEU A 374 17.57 7.33 -2.90
C LEU A 374 18.69 8.28 -2.46
N LYS A 375 19.09 8.28 -1.18
CA LYS A 375 20.24 9.10 -0.77
C LYS A 375 21.54 8.50 -1.30
N GLU A 376 21.63 7.18 -1.34
CA GLU A 376 22.83 6.47 -1.73
C GLU A 376 22.83 6.09 -3.22
N ASN A 377 21.70 6.31 -3.93
CA ASN A 377 21.47 5.82 -5.29
C ASN A 377 21.69 4.29 -5.40
N LYS A 378 21.58 3.57 -4.28
CA LYS A 378 21.82 2.13 -4.18
C LYS A 378 20.50 1.41 -4.03
N CYS A 379 20.24 0.49 -4.95
CA CYS A 379 19.27 -0.57 -4.73
C CYS A 379 19.84 -1.50 -3.66
N LYS A 380 19.18 -1.62 -2.50
CA LYS A 380 19.43 -2.76 -1.62
C LYS A 380 18.47 -3.85 -2.07
N LEU A 381 18.93 -4.61 -3.06
CA LEU A 381 18.24 -5.80 -3.54
C LEU A 381 18.17 -6.80 -2.38
N ASN A 382 16.99 -7.33 -2.10
CA ASN A 382 16.85 -8.47 -1.20
C ASN A 382 16.12 -9.58 -1.95
N THR A 383 16.80 -10.15 -2.94
CA THR A 383 16.41 -11.45 -3.49
C THR A 383 17.22 -12.50 -2.73
N MET A 384 16.59 -13.17 -1.77
CA MET A 384 17.00 -14.54 -1.49
C MET A 384 16.12 -15.45 -2.33
N ASP A 385 16.67 -15.89 -3.46
CA ASP A 385 16.46 -17.27 -3.88
C ASP A 385 17.83 -17.94 -3.92
N SER A 386 17.86 -19.22 -3.55
CA SER A 386 19.02 -20.04 -3.22
C SER A 386 19.91 -20.40 -4.43
N GLY A 387 20.44 -19.41 -5.13
CA GLY A 387 21.38 -19.62 -6.23
C GLY A 387 22.12 -18.33 -6.54
N GLU A 388 23.43 -18.42 -6.63
CA GLU A 388 24.36 -17.32 -6.89
C GLU A 388 23.89 -16.41 -8.05
N ILE A 389 23.87 -15.10 -7.83
CA ILE A 389 23.72 -14.10 -8.89
C ILE A 389 25.00 -13.24 -8.91
N PRO A 390 25.60 -12.99 -10.09
CA PRO A 390 26.83 -12.23 -10.21
C PRO A 390 26.63 -10.75 -9.89
N TYR A 391 27.66 -10.18 -9.28
CA TYR A 391 27.80 -8.76 -9.01
C TYR A 391 27.96 -8.00 -10.34
N TYR A 392 26.99 -7.17 -10.71
CA TYR A 392 27.17 -6.18 -11.78
C TYR A 392 27.49 -4.83 -11.14
N PRO A 393 28.72 -4.31 -11.28
CA PRO A 393 29.00 -2.92 -10.94
C PRO A 393 28.24 -2.00 -11.90
N ILE A 394 27.69 -0.92 -11.35
CA ILE A 394 27.10 0.18 -12.13
C ILE A 394 28.20 1.22 -12.26
N ASP A 395 28.58 1.54 -13.51
CA ASP A 395 29.45 2.68 -13.87
C ASP A 395 28.68 4.01 -13.83
#